data_AF-A0A645F311-F1
#
_entry.id   AF-A0A645F311-F1
#
_cell.length_a   1.000
_cell.length_b   1.000
_cell.length_c   1.000
_cell.angle_alpha   90.00
_cell.angle_beta   90.00
_cell.angle_gamma   90.00
#
_symmetry.space_group_name_H-M   'P 1'
#
loop_
_entity.id
_entity.type
_entity.pdbx_description
1 polymer ?
#
loop_
_entity_poly.entity_id
_entity_poly.type
_entity_poly.pdbx_seq_one_letter_code
_entity_poly.pdbx_strand_id
1 'polypeptide(L)' 'MVSEKHTGFVINYDHATSKDILDLVEHIKTVVKEQTGYQLECEMRILK' A
#
# COMPACT_ATOMS: atom_id res chain seq x y z
N MET A 1 -3.01 4.82 5.47
CA MET A 1 -2.39 6.08 4.99
C MET A 1 -0.98 5.80 4.49
N VAL A 2 -0.49 6.52 3.48
CA VAL A 2 0.93 6.50 3.05
C VAL A 2 1.72 7.55 3.83
N SER A 3 2.92 7.22 4.30
CA SER A 3 3.77 8.14 5.06
C SER A 3 4.19 9.34 4.21
N GLU A 4 3.99 10.55 4.74
CA GLU A 4 4.44 11.80 4.11
C GLU A 4 5.97 11.91 4.05
N LYS A 5 6.68 11.20 4.93
CA LYS A 5 8.15 11.22 4.99
C LYS A 5 8.81 10.21 4.06
N HIS A 6 8.08 9.14 3.69
CA HIS A 6 8.59 8.09 2.82
C HIS A 6 7.45 7.34 2.13
N THR A 7 7.27 7.57 0.83
CA THR A 7 6.13 7.08 0.03
C THR A 7 6.05 5.54 -0.06
N GLY A 8 7.17 4.84 0.11
CA GLY A 8 7.20 3.37 0.22
C GLY A 8 6.59 2.76 1.50
N PHE A 9 6.20 3.56 2.49
CA PHE A 9 5.65 3.04 3.75
C PHE A 9 4.15 3.32 3.88
N VAL A 10 3.37 2.26 4.07
CA VAL A 10 2.01 2.35 4.59
C VAL A 10 2.08 2.28 6.12
N ILE A 11 1.49 3.26 6.79
CA ILE A 11 1.49 3.36 8.25
C ILE A 11 0.10 3.06 8.81
N ASN A 12 0.07 2.44 9.98
CA ASN A 12 -1.14 2.33 10.78
C ASN A 12 -1.47 3.71 11.35
N TYR A 13 -2.32 4.42 10.62
CA TYR A 13 -2.88 5.69 11.04
C TYR A 13 -4.31 5.47 11.50
N ASP A 14 -4.66 6.07 12.63
CA ASP A 14 -6.03 6.06 13.19
C ASP A 14 -6.63 4.65 13.32
N HIS A 15 -5.90 3.75 13.99
CA HIS A 15 -6.35 2.38 14.27
C HIS A 15 -6.71 1.54 13.04
N ALA A 16 -6.04 1.77 11.91
CA ALA A 16 -6.23 1.00 10.68
C ALA A 16 -6.09 -0.52 10.93
N THR A 17 -7.05 -1.27 10.38
CA THR A 17 -7.05 -2.73 10.43
C THR A 17 -6.13 -3.32 9.36
N SER A 18 -5.81 -4.61 9.48
CA SER A 18 -5.06 -5.33 8.43
C SER A 18 -5.75 -5.25 7.07
N LYS A 19 -7.09 -5.26 7.05
CA LYS A 19 -7.87 -5.11 5.82
C LYS A 19 -7.66 -3.73 5.21
N ASP A 20 -7.70 -2.66 6.01
CA ASP A 20 -7.50 -1.29 5.51
C ASP A 20 -6.10 -1.10 4.89
N ILE A 21 -5.08 -1.70 5.50
CA ILE A 21 -3.71 -1.68 4.95
C ILE A 21 -3.66 -2.44 3.61
N LEU A 22 -4.24 -3.63 3.53
CA LEU A 22 -4.24 -4.44 2.31
C LEU A 22 -5.02 -3.77 1.17
N ASP A 23 -6.19 -3.20 1.47
CA ASP A 23 -7.02 -2.47 0.51
C ASP A 23 -6.27 -1.25 -0.05
N LEU A 24 -5.55 -0.51 0.81
CA LEU A 24 -4.72 0.62 0.38
C LEU A 24 -3.54 0.20 -0.49
N VAL A 25 -2.85 -0.89 -0.14
CA VAL A 25 -1.75 -1.43 -0.95
C VAL A 25 -2.23 -1.83 -2.35
N GLU A 26 -3.40 -2.48 -2.45
CA GLU A 26 -3.94 -2.87 -3.75
C GLU A 26 -4.37 -1.65 -4.57
N HIS A 27 -4.98 -0.64 -3.94
CA HIS A 27 -5.29 0.62 -4.60
C HIS A 27 -4.03 1.28 -5.20
N ILE A 28 -2.95 1.39 -4.43
CA ILE A 28 -1.69 1.99 -4.90
C ILE A 28 -1.11 1.21 -6.09
N LYS A 29 -1.09 -0.13 -6.03
CA LYS A 29 -0.60 -0.97 -7.13
C LYS A 29 -1.40 -0.74 -8.41
N THR A 30 -2.73 -0.68 -8.31
CA THR A 30 -3.60 -0.39 -9.46
C THR A 30 -3.32 0.98 -10.05
N VAL A 31 -3.30 2.03 -9.23
CA VAL A 31 -3.06 3.41 -9.69
C VAL A 31 -1.69 3.56 -10.35
N VAL A 32 -0.64 2.99 -9.77
CA VAL A 32 0.71 3.07 -10.34
C VAL A 32 0.78 2.34 -11.68
N LYS A 33 0.15 1.16 -11.78
CA LYS A 33 0.07 0.42 -13.05
C LYS A 33 -0.68 1.20 -14.12
N GLU A 34 -1.81 1.80 -13.78
CA GLU A 34 -2.61 2.60 -14.71
C GLU A 34 -1.87 3.85 -15.20
N GLN A 35 -1.20 4.56 -14.31
CA GLN A 35 -0.55 5.84 -14.64
C GLN A 35 0.81 5.68 -15.29
N THR A 36 1.55 4.62 -14.97
CA THR A 36 2.97 4.48 -15.37
C THR A 36 3.25 3.22 -16.20
N GLY A 37 2.33 2.26 -16.22
CA GLY A 37 2.55 0.94 -16.80
C GLY A 37 3.40 -0.01 -15.93
N TYR A 38 4.01 0.47 -14.84
CA TYR A 38 4.81 -0.36 -13.96
C TYR A 38 3.96 -1.16 -12.97
N GLN A 39 4.29 -2.44 -12.81
CA GLN A 39 3.66 -3.31 -11.84
C GLN A 39 4.51 -3.36 -10.56
N LEU A 40 3.92 -2.90 -9.45
CA LEU A 40 4.59 -2.94 -8.15
C LEU A 40 4.44 -4.30 -7.46
N GLU A 41 5.54 -4.77 -6.88
CA GLU A 41 5.58 -5.94 -6.00
C GLU A 41 5.57 -5.50 -4.55
N CYS A 42 4.87 -6.25 -3.69
CA CYS A 42 4.79 -5.92 -2.28
C CYS A 42 5.86 -6.67 -1.48
N GLU A 43 6.71 -5.92 -0.76
CA GLU A 43 7.79 -6.49 0.06
C GLU A 43 7.27 -7.19 1.33
N MET A 44 6.11 -6.77 1.84
CA MET A 44 5.60 -7.25 3.11
C MET A 44 5.16 -8.72 3.03
N ARG A 45 5.51 -9.50 4.04
CA ARG A 45 4.99 -10.87 4.22
C ARG A 45 3.64 -10.82 4.93
N ILE A 46 2.60 -11.31 4.28
CA ILE A 46 1.26 -11.40 4.84
C ILE A 46 1.10 -12.74 5.54
N LEU A 47 0.90 -12.71 6.85
CA LEU A 47 0.55 -13.88 7.65
C LEU A 47 -0.98 -13.95 7.78
N LYS A 48 -1.55 -15.11 7.48
CA LYS A 48 -2.99 -15.39 7.58
C LYS A 48 -3.30 -16.23 8.81
#